data_AF-A0A1G8CQZ0-F1
#
_entry.id   AF-A0A1G8CQZ0-F1
#
_cell.length_a   1.000
_cell.length_b   1.000
_cell.length_c   1.000
_cell.angle_alpha   90.00
_cell.angle_beta   90.00
_cell.angle_gamma   90.00
#
_symmetry.space_group_name_H-M   'P 1'
#
loop_
_entity.id
_entity.type
_entity.pdbx_description
1 polymer ?
#
loop_
_entity_poly.entity_id
_entity_poly.type
_entity_poly.pdbx_seq_one_letter_code
_entity_poly.pdbx_strand_id
1 'polypeptide(L)'
;MPQYLSPGVYVEEVQSGARPIEGVGTAVAAFVGFAERGPFHRPTLVTNWNQYVQLFGGFTEDAYLPHAMYGFFANGGGAAYVVRVGGAQAGADAEPVAPAPAELGGLDVAALPGAGSDISVEVADADGENPPEDRFKLVVKQGGKVVETYDVSTKKNVKNYVVTQVSERSKLIRMTERSSGTLARPDKQQVALPDTPAPSKAVARLDAQEYLGDPDARTGMGGLESIDEVTMVVAPDLMGAYKRGLIDLEGVKTVQLAMIAHCEQMGDRVALLDAPPGLNAQKVRAWRMDEANYDSKYAVLYYPWIKVFDPAGGRNTLVPPAGHIAGVWSRNDNERGVHKAPANEVIRGAVDLEINVSKSEQDLLNPIGVNCVRSFPGRGIRVWGARTLSSDPAWRYLNVRRLFNYLEESILLGTQWVVFEPNDDRLWASIRRNITGFLTEQWRRGALFGRTPAEAFYVKCDRENNPQESIDLGQVVCEIGVAPVKPAEFVIFQLSQFSDSTSLVSE
;
A
#
# COMPACT_ATOMS: atom_id res chain seq x y z
N MET A 1 21.51 18.40 39.45
CA MET A 1 20.87 17.76 40.62
C MET A 1 19.89 18.75 41.22
N PRO A 2 18.66 18.33 41.54
CA PRO A 2 17.71 19.20 42.23
C PRO A 2 18.29 19.65 43.58
N GLN A 3 18.06 20.91 43.92
CA GLN A 3 18.59 21.54 45.12
C GLN A 3 17.45 21.68 46.13
N TYR A 4 17.43 20.84 47.16
CA TYR A 4 16.39 20.89 48.20
C TYR A 4 16.77 21.95 49.25
N LEU A 5 15.89 22.93 49.45
CA LEU A 5 16.15 24.11 50.28
C LEU A 5 15.50 24.03 51.68
N SER A 6 14.89 22.91 52.04
CA SER A 6 14.22 22.71 53.33
C SER A 6 14.35 21.27 53.84
N PRO A 7 14.15 21.02 55.15
CA PRO A 7 14.05 19.66 55.68
C PRO A 7 12.65 19.07 55.39
N GLY A 8 12.56 17.89 54.78
CA GLY A 8 11.30 17.21 54.47
C GLY A 8 11.50 15.83 53.84
N VAL A 9 10.39 15.10 53.65
CA VAL A 9 10.35 13.89 52.80
C VAL A 9 10.00 14.33 51.39
N TYR A 10 10.88 14.06 50.44
CA TYR A 10 10.67 14.37 49.03
C TYR A 10 10.37 13.07 48.28
N VAL A 11 9.33 13.11 47.46
CA VAL A 11 9.02 12.06 46.49
C VAL A 11 9.38 12.62 45.13
N GLU A 12 10.32 11.98 44.45
CA GLU A 12 10.66 12.31 43.07
C GLU A 12 10.19 11.20 42.15
N GLU A 13 9.53 11.61 41.07
CA GLU A 13 9.20 10.72 39.97
C GLU A 13 10.40 10.65 39.03
N VAL A 14 11.35 9.77 39.37
CA VAL A 14 12.42 9.40 38.45
C VAL A 14 11.83 8.39 37.47
N GLN A 15 11.96 8.63 36.15
CA GLN A 15 11.65 7.59 35.16
C GLN A 15 12.54 6.37 35.42
N SER A 16 11.97 5.39 36.14
CA SER A 16 12.66 4.17 36.51
C SER A 16 12.38 3.12 35.45
N GLY A 17 13.39 2.87 34.62
CA GLY A 17 13.43 1.73 33.71
C GLY A 17 13.09 2.05 32.26
N ALA A 18 13.66 1.23 31.38
CA ALA A 18 13.24 1.14 29.99
C ALA A 18 11.75 0.79 29.92
N ARG A 19 11.02 1.44 29.00
CA ARG A 19 9.61 1.16 28.77
C ARG A 19 9.44 -0.30 28.32
N PRO A 20 8.39 -1.01 28.75
CA PRO A 20 8.05 -2.31 28.19
C PRO A 20 7.98 -2.24 26.67
N ILE A 21 8.46 -3.28 25.98
CA ILE A 21 8.34 -3.37 24.53
C ILE A 21 6.86 -3.58 24.20
N GLU A 22 6.32 -2.68 23.38
CA GLU A 22 4.97 -2.80 22.84
C GLU A 22 5.01 -3.51 21.48
N GLY A 23 3.96 -4.27 21.19
CA GLY A 23 3.80 -4.94 19.90
C GLY A 23 3.48 -3.95 18.79
N VAL A 24 4.14 -4.10 17.64
CA VAL A 24 3.85 -3.28 16.45
C VAL A 24 2.54 -3.68 15.76
N GLY A 25 2.04 -2.80 14.90
CA GLY A 25 0.90 -3.12 14.03
C GLY A 25 1.24 -4.25 13.07
N THR A 26 0.32 -5.21 12.89
CA THR A 26 0.55 -6.41 12.05
C THR A 26 -0.28 -6.41 10.76
N ALA A 27 -1.04 -5.35 10.53
CA ALA A 27 -2.18 -5.34 9.61
C ALA A 27 -2.28 -4.06 8.75
N VAL A 28 -1.14 -3.49 8.35
CA VAL A 28 -1.09 -2.37 7.38
C VAL A 28 -0.68 -2.91 6.02
N ALA A 29 -1.52 -2.69 5.01
CA ALA A 29 -1.29 -3.18 3.66
C ALA A 29 -0.89 -2.07 2.70
N ALA A 30 0.02 -2.34 1.77
CA ALA A 30 0.32 -1.49 0.64
C ALA A 30 -0.32 -2.09 -0.61
N PHE A 31 -1.08 -1.28 -1.34
CA PHE A 31 -1.71 -1.64 -2.60
C PHE A 31 -1.13 -0.82 -3.74
N VAL A 32 -0.61 -1.51 -4.75
CA VAL A 32 -0.05 -0.90 -5.96
C VAL A 32 -0.96 -1.23 -7.13
N GLY A 33 -1.60 -0.23 -7.72
CA GLY A 33 -2.57 -0.50 -8.78
C GLY A 33 -3.17 0.73 -9.44
N PHE A 34 -4.20 0.50 -10.23
CA PHE A 34 -4.81 1.49 -11.09
C PHE A 34 -5.97 2.18 -10.36
N ALA A 35 -5.98 3.50 -10.42
CA ALA A 35 -7.05 4.31 -9.84
C ALA A 35 -7.47 5.41 -10.82
N GLU A 36 -8.73 5.83 -10.71
CA GLU A 36 -9.34 6.87 -11.55
C GLU A 36 -8.59 8.20 -11.40
N ARG A 37 -8.22 8.55 -10.16
CA ARG A 37 -7.58 9.81 -9.79
C ARG A 37 -6.67 9.63 -8.59
N GLY A 38 -6.13 10.73 -8.06
CA GLY A 38 -5.32 10.74 -6.84
C GLY A 38 -3.82 10.80 -7.12
N PRO A 39 -3.01 10.94 -6.05
CA PRO A 39 -1.56 11.08 -6.15
C PRO A 39 -0.95 9.94 -6.96
N PHE A 40 -0.16 10.29 -7.99
CA PHE A 40 0.47 9.33 -8.88
C PHE A 40 1.84 8.93 -8.33
N HIS A 41 2.14 7.62 -8.32
CA HIS A 41 3.34 7.01 -7.74
C HIS A 41 3.63 7.29 -6.26
N ARG A 42 2.78 8.03 -5.55
CA ARG A 42 3.03 8.39 -4.15
C ARG A 42 2.22 7.51 -3.20
N PRO A 43 2.88 6.80 -2.26
CA PRO A 43 2.19 6.10 -1.19
C PRO A 43 1.31 7.07 -0.40
N THR A 44 0.01 6.81 -0.39
CA THR A 44 -0.97 7.64 0.29
C THR A 44 -1.77 6.82 1.27
N LEU A 45 -1.77 7.21 2.54
CA LEU A 45 -2.49 6.53 3.60
C LEU A 45 -4.01 6.69 3.44
N VAL A 46 -4.73 5.57 3.50
CA VAL A 46 -6.18 5.47 3.58
C VAL A 46 -6.57 4.53 4.72
N THR A 47 -7.56 4.95 5.51
CA THR A 47 -7.98 4.25 6.74
C THR A 47 -9.38 3.66 6.65
N ASN A 48 -10.09 3.92 5.55
CA ASN A 48 -11.41 3.38 5.28
C ASN A 48 -11.78 3.55 3.79
N TRP A 49 -12.84 2.86 3.37
CA TRP A 49 -13.34 2.90 2.00
C TRP A 49 -13.76 4.29 1.53
N ASN A 50 -14.42 5.09 2.38
CA ASN A 50 -14.87 6.43 1.99
C ASN A 50 -13.69 7.36 1.69
N GLN A 51 -12.63 7.29 2.49
CA GLN A 51 -11.40 8.03 2.26
C GLN A 51 -10.73 7.60 0.95
N TYR A 52 -10.69 6.29 0.66
CA TYR A 52 -10.21 5.79 -0.62
C TYR A 52 -11.00 6.39 -1.80
N VAL A 53 -12.33 6.35 -1.76
CA VAL A 53 -13.18 6.88 -2.84
C VAL A 53 -12.98 8.38 -3.04
N GLN A 54 -12.82 9.14 -1.95
CA GLN A 54 -12.54 10.57 -2.01
C GLN A 54 -11.21 10.88 -2.71
N LEU A 55 -10.16 10.12 -2.42
CA LEU A 55 -8.81 10.39 -2.95
C LEU A 55 -8.57 9.76 -4.33
N PHE A 56 -9.02 8.53 -4.54
CA PHE A 56 -8.64 7.69 -5.68
C PHE A 56 -9.76 7.39 -6.67
N GLY A 57 -11.01 7.69 -6.30
CA GLY A 57 -12.19 7.40 -7.11
C GLY A 57 -12.87 6.08 -6.72
N GLY A 58 -13.96 5.78 -7.41
CA GLY A 58 -14.81 4.63 -7.09
C GLY A 58 -14.42 3.34 -7.84
N PHE A 59 -15.39 2.44 -7.96
CA PHE A 59 -15.27 1.32 -8.89
C PHE A 59 -15.17 1.87 -10.32
N THR A 60 -14.13 1.46 -11.04
CA THR A 60 -13.90 1.82 -12.43
C THR A 60 -13.76 0.55 -13.27
N GLU A 61 -14.12 0.66 -14.54
CA GLU A 61 -13.81 -0.39 -15.50
C GLU A 61 -12.28 -0.56 -15.62
N ASP A 62 -11.85 -1.77 -15.91
CA ASP A 62 -10.45 -2.14 -16.15
C ASP A 62 -9.46 -1.92 -14.98
N ALA A 63 -9.95 -1.70 -13.76
CA ALA A 63 -9.15 -1.72 -12.54
C ALA A 63 -9.72 -2.65 -11.47
N TYR A 64 -8.84 -3.38 -10.79
CA TYR A 64 -9.15 -4.26 -9.67
C TYR A 64 -8.77 -3.64 -8.32
N LEU A 65 -7.94 -2.60 -8.27
CA LEU A 65 -7.62 -1.90 -7.02
C LEU A 65 -8.87 -1.46 -6.24
N PRO A 66 -9.93 -0.87 -6.83
CA PRO A 66 -11.13 -0.53 -6.07
C PRO A 66 -11.80 -1.75 -5.43
N HIS A 67 -11.92 -2.88 -6.15
CA HIS A 67 -12.47 -4.13 -5.59
C HIS A 67 -11.58 -4.72 -4.51
N ALA A 68 -10.26 -4.65 -4.68
CA ALA A 68 -9.28 -5.10 -3.69
C ALA A 68 -9.36 -4.27 -2.40
N MET A 69 -9.45 -2.93 -2.51
CA MET A 69 -9.59 -2.02 -1.37
C MET A 69 -10.93 -2.19 -0.66
N TYR A 70 -12.03 -2.31 -1.41
CA TYR A 70 -13.34 -2.59 -0.83
C TYR A 70 -13.33 -3.93 -0.08
N GLY A 71 -12.78 -4.97 -0.70
CA GLY A 71 -12.60 -6.29 -0.12
C GLY A 71 -11.72 -6.28 1.13
N PHE A 72 -10.63 -5.53 1.12
CA PHE A 72 -9.73 -5.33 2.26
C PHE A 72 -10.48 -4.77 3.48
N PHE A 73 -11.13 -3.62 3.33
CA PHE A 73 -11.87 -2.99 4.42
C PHE A 73 -13.06 -3.84 4.88
N ALA A 74 -13.83 -4.44 3.95
CA ALA A 74 -14.95 -5.30 4.29
C ALA A 74 -14.54 -6.56 5.07
N ASN A 75 -13.32 -7.06 4.82
CA ASN A 75 -12.79 -8.22 5.52
C ASN A 75 -12.10 -7.91 6.83
N GLY A 76 -11.94 -6.65 7.23
CA GLY A 76 -11.37 -6.22 8.51
C GLY A 76 -10.02 -5.52 8.42
N GLY A 77 -9.63 -5.08 7.23
CA GLY A 77 -8.50 -4.18 7.03
C GLY A 77 -8.69 -2.83 7.73
N GLY A 78 -7.63 -2.32 8.35
CA GLY A 78 -7.63 -1.06 9.10
C GLY A 78 -7.02 0.09 8.30
N ALA A 79 -5.70 0.06 8.14
CA ALA A 79 -4.95 1.07 7.40
C ALA A 79 -4.32 0.46 6.14
N ALA A 80 -4.27 1.24 5.07
CA ALA A 80 -3.58 0.85 3.86
C ALA A 80 -2.88 2.04 3.20
N TYR A 81 -1.72 1.81 2.61
CA TYR A 81 -1.08 2.74 1.69
C TYR A 81 -1.47 2.37 0.27
N VAL A 82 -1.92 3.35 -0.50
CA VAL A 82 -2.23 3.17 -1.92
C VAL A 82 -1.17 3.88 -2.74
N VAL A 83 -0.55 3.15 -3.65
CA VAL A 83 0.34 3.66 -4.68
C VAL A 83 -0.37 3.51 -6.01
N ARG A 84 -0.84 4.63 -6.55
CA ARG A 84 -1.43 4.63 -7.88
C ARG A 84 -0.33 4.54 -8.92
N VAL A 85 -0.42 3.54 -9.78
CA VAL A 85 0.43 3.36 -10.96
C VAL A 85 -0.46 3.29 -12.19
N GLY A 86 0.13 3.39 -13.38
CA GLY A 86 -0.58 3.25 -14.64
C GLY A 86 -1.56 4.37 -15.01
N GLY A 87 -1.80 4.49 -16.32
CA GLY A 87 -2.55 5.59 -16.91
C GLY A 87 -1.63 6.68 -17.47
N ALA A 88 -2.22 7.62 -18.22
CA ALA A 88 -1.49 8.82 -18.62
C ALA A 88 -1.05 9.56 -17.37
N GLN A 89 0.23 9.96 -17.31
CA GLN A 89 0.80 10.83 -16.28
C GLN A 89 0.04 12.16 -16.26
N ALA A 90 -1.14 12.19 -15.67
CA ALA A 90 -1.85 13.41 -15.34
C ALA A 90 -1.13 13.94 -14.10
N GLY A 91 -0.10 14.74 -14.36
CA GLY A 91 0.85 15.26 -13.38
C GLY A 91 0.17 15.69 -12.09
N ALA A 92 0.41 14.93 -11.03
CA ALA A 92 0.17 15.38 -9.67
C ALA A 92 1.40 16.10 -9.09
N ASP A 93 2.55 16.06 -9.77
CA ASP A 93 3.82 16.60 -9.24
C ASP A 93 4.75 17.27 -10.26
N ALA A 94 4.30 17.47 -11.51
CA ALA A 94 4.87 18.56 -12.29
C ALA A 94 4.00 19.78 -11.97
N GLU A 95 4.57 20.86 -11.42
CA GLU A 95 3.94 22.16 -11.63
C GLU A 95 3.62 22.24 -13.13
N PRO A 96 2.37 22.51 -13.53
CA PRO A 96 2.05 22.60 -14.94
C PRO A 96 3.01 23.63 -15.51
N VAL A 97 3.91 23.20 -16.39
CA VAL A 97 4.74 24.13 -17.18
C VAL A 97 3.73 25.04 -17.83
N ALA A 98 3.59 26.24 -17.29
CA ALA A 98 2.62 27.18 -17.80
C ALA A 98 2.96 27.36 -19.28
N PRO A 99 1.98 27.22 -20.19
CA PRO A 99 2.24 27.48 -21.59
C PRO A 99 2.84 28.89 -21.70
N ALA A 100 3.83 29.05 -22.58
CA ALA A 100 4.53 30.32 -22.74
C ALA A 100 3.48 31.43 -22.92
N PRO A 101 3.51 32.49 -22.09
CA PRO A 101 2.50 33.53 -22.17
C PRO A 101 2.63 34.26 -23.51
N ALA A 102 1.49 34.55 -24.12
CA ALA A 102 1.41 35.44 -25.25
C ALA A 102 1.24 36.89 -24.79
N GLU A 103 1.83 37.82 -25.53
CA GLU A 103 1.74 39.25 -25.22
C GLU A 103 0.41 39.85 -25.67
N LEU A 104 -0.21 40.66 -24.81
CA LEU A 104 -1.38 41.44 -25.14
C LEU A 104 -1.31 42.84 -24.48
N GLY A 105 -0.58 43.76 -25.12
CA GLY A 105 -0.55 45.18 -24.71
C GLY A 105 -0.09 45.41 -23.25
N GLY A 106 1.01 44.79 -22.85
CA GLY A 106 1.56 44.86 -21.48
C GLY A 106 1.01 43.82 -20.50
N LEU A 107 0.09 42.96 -20.96
CA LEU A 107 -0.40 41.78 -20.25
C LEU A 107 0.25 40.52 -20.81
N ASP A 108 0.53 39.57 -19.93
CA ASP A 108 0.90 38.21 -20.27
C ASP A 108 -0.35 37.32 -20.14
N VAL A 109 -0.73 36.66 -21.23
CA VAL A 109 -1.93 35.83 -21.33
C VAL A 109 -1.52 34.39 -21.58
N ALA A 110 -2.00 33.45 -20.78
CA ALA A 110 -1.70 32.03 -20.94
C ALA A 110 -2.98 31.20 -20.81
N ALA A 111 -3.06 30.10 -21.56
CA ALA A 111 -4.13 29.13 -21.39
C ALA A 111 -3.99 28.44 -20.03
N LEU A 112 -5.12 28.16 -19.38
CA LEU A 112 -5.14 27.37 -18.15
C LEU A 112 -4.80 25.90 -18.48
N PRO A 113 -4.16 25.17 -17.54
CA PRO A 113 -3.92 23.73 -17.72
C PRO A 113 -5.24 22.99 -18.01
N GLY A 114 -5.27 22.20 -19.07
CA GLY A 114 -6.47 21.44 -19.48
C GLY A 114 -7.55 22.25 -20.21
N ALA A 115 -7.27 23.52 -20.57
CA ALA A 115 -8.20 24.34 -21.34
C ALA A 115 -8.42 23.83 -22.79
N GLY A 116 -7.54 22.95 -23.29
CA GLY A 116 -7.63 22.36 -24.63
C GLY A 116 -6.74 23.09 -25.66
N SER A 117 -7.03 22.87 -26.94
CA SER A 117 -6.33 23.48 -28.08
C SER A 117 -7.17 24.57 -28.75
N ASP A 118 -6.55 25.36 -29.61
CA ASP A 118 -7.17 26.39 -30.46
C ASP A 118 -7.89 27.50 -29.67
N ILE A 119 -7.20 28.03 -28.64
CA ILE A 119 -7.68 29.16 -27.83
C ILE A 119 -7.08 30.46 -28.38
N SER A 120 -7.91 31.48 -28.57
CA SER A 120 -7.45 32.83 -28.90
C SER A 120 -8.17 33.88 -28.07
N VAL A 121 -7.49 34.99 -27.84
CA VAL A 121 -8.00 36.13 -27.08
C VAL A 121 -8.02 37.36 -27.99
N GLU A 122 -9.17 38.01 -28.08
CA GLU A 122 -9.41 39.17 -28.91
C GLU A 122 -9.78 40.39 -28.06
N VAL A 123 -9.19 41.54 -28.41
CA VAL A 123 -9.51 42.84 -27.81
C VAL A 123 -10.47 43.59 -28.73
N ALA A 124 -11.68 43.83 -28.24
CA ALA A 124 -12.73 44.57 -28.91
C ALA A 124 -13.05 45.89 -28.18
N ASP A 125 -13.80 46.78 -28.84
CA ASP A 125 -14.26 48.01 -28.19
C ASP A 125 -15.24 47.72 -27.06
N ALA A 126 -15.23 48.59 -26.05
CA ALA A 126 -16.26 48.60 -25.03
C ALA A 126 -17.60 49.07 -25.62
N ASP A 127 -18.70 48.51 -25.12
CA ASP A 127 -20.05 48.89 -25.54
C ASP A 127 -20.44 50.30 -24.98
N GLY A 128 -21.10 51.13 -25.80
CA GLY A 128 -21.65 52.44 -25.41
C GLY A 128 -21.20 53.62 -26.29
N GLU A 129 -21.89 54.76 -26.21
CA GLU A 129 -21.44 56.03 -26.83
C GLU A 129 -20.32 56.66 -25.97
N ASN A 130 -19.14 56.87 -26.57
CA ASN A 130 -17.93 57.44 -25.94
C ASN A 130 -17.49 56.71 -24.64
N PRO A 131 -17.13 55.41 -24.69
CA PRO A 131 -16.61 54.71 -23.53
C PRO A 131 -15.26 55.32 -23.06
N PRO A 132 -14.96 55.29 -21.75
CA PRO A 132 -13.67 55.74 -21.23
C PRO A 132 -12.50 55.00 -21.91
N GLU A 133 -11.39 55.70 -22.16
CA GLU A 133 -10.22 55.16 -22.88
C GLU A 133 -9.62 53.91 -22.22
N ASP A 134 -9.83 53.72 -20.91
CA ASP A 134 -9.35 52.56 -20.16
C ASP A 134 -10.23 51.31 -20.29
N ARG A 135 -11.41 51.40 -20.93
CA ARG A 135 -12.35 50.27 -21.06
C ARG A 135 -12.25 49.58 -22.42
N PHE A 136 -12.37 48.26 -22.39
CA PHE A 136 -12.42 47.41 -23.59
C PHE A 136 -13.14 46.10 -23.30
N LYS A 137 -13.50 45.37 -24.35
CA LYS A 137 -14.08 44.02 -24.25
C LYS A 137 -13.00 42.98 -24.57
N LEU A 138 -12.83 42.01 -23.69
CA LEU A 138 -11.94 40.86 -23.87
C LEU A 138 -12.78 39.65 -24.28
N VAL A 139 -12.54 39.10 -25.46
CA VAL A 139 -13.29 37.98 -26.01
C VAL A 139 -12.38 36.77 -26.11
N VAL A 140 -12.72 35.68 -25.42
CA VAL A 140 -11.98 34.41 -25.48
C VAL A 140 -12.71 33.47 -26.42
N LYS A 141 -12.01 32.99 -27.44
CA LYS A 141 -12.52 32.04 -28.42
C LYS A 141 -11.82 30.69 -28.29
N GLN A 142 -12.56 29.61 -28.53
CA GLN A 142 -12.03 28.26 -28.67
C GLN A 142 -12.63 27.63 -29.93
N GLY A 143 -11.81 27.05 -30.81
CA GLY A 143 -12.35 26.47 -32.05
C GLY A 143 -13.00 27.51 -32.97
N GLY A 144 -12.55 28.77 -32.91
CA GLY A 144 -13.16 29.92 -33.59
C GLY A 144 -14.50 30.41 -33.01
N LYS A 145 -15.06 29.78 -31.97
CA LYS A 145 -16.32 30.20 -31.32
C LYS A 145 -16.04 31.02 -30.07
N VAL A 146 -16.83 32.07 -29.84
CA VAL A 146 -16.76 32.86 -28.59
C VAL A 146 -17.27 32.01 -27.42
N VAL A 147 -16.42 31.80 -26.41
CA VAL A 147 -16.73 31.00 -25.21
C VAL A 147 -16.85 31.88 -23.97
N GLU A 148 -15.99 32.89 -23.84
CA GLU A 148 -16.02 33.82 -22.72
C GLU A 148 -15.93 35.27 -23.24
N THR A 149 -16.57 36.20 -22.54
CA THR A 149 -16.53 37.63 -22.88
C THR A 149 -16.55 38.46 -21.60
N TYR A 150 -15.65 39.43 -21.50
CA TYR A 150 -15.47 40.26 -20.32
C TYR A 150 -15.42 41.74 -20.69
N ASP A 151 -16.21 42.56 -20.01
CA ASP A 151 -16.10 44.02 -20.08
C ASP A 151 -15.15 44.51 -19.00
N VAL A 152 -13.94 44.90 -19.41
CA VAL A 152 -12.80 45.10 -18.51
C VAL A 152 -12.21 46.51 -18.62
N SER A 153 -11.46 46.89 -17.59
CA SER A 153 -10.71 48.16 -17.50
C SER A 153 -9.25 47.88 -17.18
N THR A 154 -8.35 48.76 -17.65
CA THR A 154 -6.93 48.73 -17.27
C THR A 154 -6.63 49.35 -15.90
N LYS A 155 -7.61 49.98 -15.24
CA LYS A 155 -7.42 50.63 -13.93
C LYS A 155 -7.52 49.62 -12.78
N LYS A 156 -6.49 49.54 -11.94
CA LYS A 156 -6.40 48.61 -10.79
C LYS A 156 -7.43 48.88 -9.68
N ASN A 157 -7.92 50.11 -9.57
CA ASN A 157 -8.81 50.55 -8.50
C ASN A 157 -10.30 50.39 -8.82
N VAL A 158 -10.66 49.75 -9.94
CA VAL A 158 -12.05 49.47 -10.31
C VAL A 158 -12.34 47.97 -10.30
N LYS A 159 -13.58 47.59 -9.97
CA LYS A 159 -14.02 46.19 -9.89
C LYS A 159 -13.84 45.41 -11.19
N ASN A 160 -13.86 46.11 -12.33
CA ASN A 160 -13.73 45.51 -13.65
C ASN A 160 -12.27 45.46 -14.14
N TYR A 161 -11.30 45.57 -13.24
CA TYR A 161 -9.89 45.45 -13.58
C TYR A 161 -9.61 44.10 -14.27
N VAL A 162 -8.96 44.15 -15.43
CA VAL A 162 -8.83 43.01 -16.37
C VAL A 162 -8.23 41.76 -15.73
N VAL A 163 -7.14 41.88 -14.96
CA VAL A 163 -6.47 40.72 -14.34
C VAL A 163 -7.37 40.06 -13.30
N THR A 164 -8.02 40.86 -12.44
CA THR A 164 -8.93 40.33 -11.41
C THR A 164 -10.16 39.66 -12.02
N GLN A 165 -10.78 40.29 -13.02
CA GLN A 165 -11.96 39.72 -13.69
C GLN A 165 -11.66 38.38 -14.35
N VAL A 166 -10.52 38.27 -15.03
CA VAL A 166 -10.12 37.01 -15.67
C VAL A 166 -9.73 35.97 -14.62
N SER A 167 -9.01 36.34 -13.57
CA SER A 167 -8.63 35.40 -12.51
C SER A 167 -9.81 34.82 -11.73
N GLU A 168 -10.89 35.60 -11.55
CA GLU A 168 -12.06 35.16 -10.77
C GLU A 168 -13.07 34.36 -11.61
N ARG A 169 -13.10 34.55 -12.94
CA ARG A 169 -14.23 34.12 -13.77
C ARG A 169 -13.85 33.24 -14.96
N SER A 170 -12.60 33.29 -15.43
CA SER A 170 -12.18 32.51 -16.59
C SER A 170 -11.91 31.05 -16.26
N LYS A 171 -12.41 30.17 -17.13
CA LYS A 171 -12.15 28.73 -17.11
C LYS A 171 -11.10 28.32 -18.14
N LEU A 172 -10.69 29.23 -19.02
CA LEU A 172 -9.82 28.94 -20.15
C LEU A 172 -8.47 29.64 -20.10
N ILE A 173 -8.38 30.84 -19.52
CA ILE A 173 -7.16 31.66 -19.55
C ILE A 173 -6.82 32.25 -18.19
N ARG A 174 -5.54 32.57 -18.01
CA ARG A 174 -5.04 33.41 -16.92
C ARG A 174 -4.33 34.63 -17.51
N MET A 175 -4.36 35.74 -16.78
CA MET A 175 -3.70 36.97 -17.17
C MET A 175 -2.87 37.53 -16.01
N THR A 176 -1.69 38.04 -16.33
CA THR A 176 -0.81 38.74 -15.38
C THR A 176 -0.25 40.01 -16.01
N GLU A 177 0.09 41.01 -15.21
CA GLU A 177 0.81 42.18 -15.71
C GLU A 177 2.29 41.85 -15.92
N ARG A 178 2.84 42.28 -17.04
CA ARG A 178 4.27 42.10 -17.33
C ARG A 178 5.16 43.03 -16.52
N SER A 179 4.65 44.20 -16.12
CA SER A 179 5.38 45.18 -15.32
C SER A 179 4.44 45.95 -14.39
N SER A 180 4.96 46.46 -13.27
CA SER A 180 4.18 47.13 -12.22
C SER A 180 3.72 48.55 -12.55
N GLY A 181 3.82 49.00 -13.81
CA GLY A 181 3.47 50.34 -14.26
C GLY A 181 1.97 50.56 -14.53
N THR A 182 1.61 51.74 -15.05
CA THR A 182 0.25 52.04 -15.51
C THR A 182 -0.01 51.30 -16.82
N LEU A 183 -1.02 50.42 -16.82
CA LEU A 183 -1.39 49.63 -17.98
C LEU A 183 -2.21 50.48 -18.98
N ALA A 184 -1.68 50.64 -20.19
CA ALA A 184 -2.41 51.25 -21.31
C ALA A 184 -3.41 50.25 -21.90
N ARG A 185 -4.50 50.76 -22.50
CA ARG A 185 -5.46 49.91 -23.21
C ARG A 185 -4.75 49.21 -24.38
N PRO A 186 -4.81 47.87 -24.50
CA PRO A 186 -4.26 47.17 -25.64
C PRO A 186 -4.94 47.58 -26.95
N ASP A 187 -4.19 47.62 -28.05
CA ASP A 187 -4.74 47.80 -29.40
C ASP A 187 -5.66 46.63 -29.78
N LYS A 188 -6.57 46.87 -30.72
CA LYS A 188 -7.44 45.82 -31.28
C LYS A 188 -6.59 44.77 -31.99
N GLN A 189 -6.46 43.63 -31.35
CA GLN A 189 -5.70 42.49 -31.86
C GLN A 189 -6.33 41.19 -31.39
N GLN A 190 -6.08 40.12 -32.15
CA GLN A 190 -6.38 38.76 -31.76
C GLN A 190 -5.06 38.00 -31.62
N VAL A 191 -4.86 37.39 -30.46
CA VAL A 191 -3.65 36.64 -30.14
C VAL A 191 -4.05 35.17 -29.93
N ALA A 192 -3.45 34.29 -30.73
CA ALA A 192 -3.57 32.85 -30.54
C ALA A 192 -2.65 32.42 -29.38
N LEU A 193 -3.18 31.64 -28.44
CA LEU A 193 -2.41 31.09 -27.34
C LEU A 193 -1.76 29.78 -27.79
N PRO A 194 -0.52 29.48 -27.36
CA PRO A 194 0.06 28.16 -27.60
C PRO A 194 -0.86 27.06 -27.07
N ASP A 195 -1.03 26.00 -27.86
CA ASP A 195 -1.83 24.84 -27.45
C ASP A 195 -1.31 24.26 -26.14
N THR A 196 -2.22 23.96 -25.21
CA THR A 196 -1.84 23.12 -24.08
C THR A 196 -1.69 21.69 -24.60
N PRO A 197 -0.58 20.98 -24.30
CA PRO A 197 -0.46 19.59 -24.68
C PRO A 197 -1.66 18.85 -24.08
N ALA A 198 -2.48 18.24 -24.94
CA ALA A 198 -3.55 17.36 -24.48
C ALA A 198 -2.93 16.29 -23.58
N PRO A 199 -3.57 15.89 -22.45
CA PRO A 199 -3.09 14.74 -21.71
C PRO A 199 -3.02 13.57 -22.68
N SER A 200 -1.79 13.12 -22.93
CA SER A 200 -1.50 12.07 -23.91
C SER A 200 -2.32 10.84 -23.56
N LYS A 201 -3.26 10.46 -24.45
CA LYS A 201 -3.98 9.18 -24.37
C LYS A 201 -3.12 7.99 -24.83
N ALA A 202 -1.80 8.17 -25.00
CA ALA A 202 -0.92 7.05 -25.21
C ALA A 202 -0.66 6.40 -23.85
N VAL A 203 -1.35 5.28 -23.59
CA VAL A 203 -0.93 4.33 -22.56
C VAL A 203 0.45 3.86 -23.01
N ALA A 204 1.51 4.45 -22.46
CA ALA A 204 2.84 3.89 -22.55
C ALA A 204 2.74 2.41 -22.12
N ARG A 205 3.44 1.51 -22.81
CA ARG A 205 3.51 0.11 -22.38
C ARG A 205 3.82 0.11 -20.89
N LEU A 206 2.94 -0.53 -20.13
CA LEU A 206 3.06 -0.59 -18.69
C LEU A 206 4.10 -1.67 -18.39
N ASP A 207 5.36 -1.26 -18.31
CA ASP A 207 6.47 -2.16 -18.03
C ASP A 207 6.58 -2.43 -16.52
N ALA A 208 7.47 -3.33 -16.13
CA ALA A 208 7.66 -3.63 -14.72
C ALA A 208 8.13 -2.40 -13.93
N GLN A 209 8.91 -1.52 -14.54
CA GLN A 209 9.48 -0.34 -13.89
C GLN A 209 8.40 0.61 -13.38
N GLU A 210 7.27 0.70 -14.07
CA GLU A 210 6.10 1.46 -13.61
C GLU A 210 5.59 1.00 -12.23
N TYR A 211 5.65 -0.29 -11.91
CA TYR A 211 5.29 -0.80 -10.59
C TYR A 211 6.39 -0.57 -9.56
N LEU A 212 7.65 -0.79 -9.96
CA LEU A 212 8.79 -0.67 -9.06
C LEU A 212 9.00 0.78 -8.61
N GLY A 213 8.98 1.72 -9.55
CA GLY A 213 9.36 3.11 -9.31
C GLY A 213 10.83 3.25 -8.92
N ASP A 214 11.13 4.31 -8.19
CA ASP A 214 12.46 4.73 -7.75
C ASP A 214 12.41 5.06 -6.25
N PRO A 215 13.20 4.36 -5.39
CA PRO A 215 13.27 4.62 -3.95
C PRO A 215 13.73 6.04 -3.60
N ASP A 216 14.71 6.59 -4.33
CA ASP A 216 15.25 7.93 -4.06
C ASP A 216 14.20 9.01 -4.39
N ALA A 217 13.49 8.81 -5.49
CA ALA A 217 12.36 9.66 -5.88
C ALA A 217 11.07 9.36 -5.10
N ARG A 218 11.05 8.30 -4.27
CA ARG A 218 9.91 7.78 -3.52
C ARG A 218 8.68 7.52 -4.39
N THR A 219 8.91 6.90 -5.54
CA THR A 219 7.86 6.55 -6.51
C THR A 219 7.60 5.05 -6.53
N GLY A 220 6.39 4.64 -6.92
CA GLY A 220 6.05 3.22 -7.08
C GLY A 220 6.19 2.42 -5.78
N MET A 221 6.60 1.15 -5.88
CA MET A 221 6.96 0.32 -4.72
C MET A 221 8.16 0.89 -3.94
N GLY A 222 9.12 1.53 -4.61
CA GLY A 222 10.28 2.15 -3.95
C GLY A 222 9.88 3.21 -2.91
N GLY A 223 8.76 3.92 -3.12
CA GLY A 223 8.21 4.83 -2.11
C GLY A 223 7.83 4.15 -0.79
N LEU A 224 7.50 2.85 -0.81
CA LEU A 224 7.12 2.08 0.38
C LEU A 224 8.31 1.74 1.28
N GLU A 225 9.56 1.86 0.80
CA GLU A 225 10.77 1.62 1.62
C GLU A 225 10.87 2.61 2.78
N SER A 226 10.34 3.83 2.59
CA SER A 226 10.33 4.87 3.64
C SER A 226 9.22 4.71 4.68
N ILE A 227 8.45 3.61 4.61
CA ILE A 227 7.26 3.38 5.42
C ILE A 227 7.39 2.03 6.11
N ASP A 228 7.85 2.06 7.36
CA ASP A 228 8.13 0.87 8.17
C ASP A 228 6.85 0.15 8.61
N GLU A 229 5.73 0.86 8.73
CA GLU A 229 4.48 0.26 9.21
C GLU A 229 3.87 -0.77 8.23
N VAL A 230 4.28 -0.79 6.96
CA VAL A 230 3.73 -1.67 5.94
C VAL A 230 4.12 -3.13 6.22
N THR A 231 3.12 -4.01 6.30
CA THR A 231 3.31 -5.45 6.59
C THR A 231 2.90 -6.38 5.44
N MET A 232 2.17 -5.86 4.46
CA MET A 232 1.65 -6.61 3.31
C MET A 232 1.82 -5.79 2.05
N VAL A 233 2.22 -6.41 0.93
CA VAL A 233 2.31 -5.74 -0.38
C VAL A 233 1.46 -6.49 -1.39
N VAL A 234 0.55 -5.79 -2.07
CA VAL A 234 -0.44 -6.34 -3.00
C VAL A 234 -0.47 -5.53 -4.29
N ALA A 235 -0.48 -6.20 -5.44
CA ALA A 235 -0.59 -5.56 -6.76
C ALA A 235 -1.77 -6.12 -7.58
N PRO A 236 -3.03 -5.80 -7.23
CA PRO A 236 -4.20 -6.45 -7.83
C PRO A 236 -4.31 -6.17 -9.35
N ASP A 237 -3.90 -4.99 -9.79
CA ASP A 237 -3.98 -4.59 -11.20
C ASP A 237 -2.91 -5.18 -12.10
N LEU A 238 -1.88 -5.83 -11.53
CA LEU A 238 -0.91 -6.57 -12.34
C LEU A 238 -1.60 -7.61 -13.23
N MET A 239 -2.59 -8.29 -12.67
CA MET A 239 -3.38 -9.26 -13.40
C MET A 239 -4.38 -8.61 -14.37
N GLY A 240 -4.85 -7.40 -14.05
CA GLY A 240 -5.66 -6.59 -14.96
C GLY A 240 -4.87 -6.15 -16.19
N ALA A 241 -3.65 -5.69 -15.99
CA ALA A 241 -2.70 -5.35 -17.05
C ALA A 241 -2.42 -6.57 -17.94
N TYR A 242 -2.20 -7.74 -17.34
CA TYR A 242 -1.98 -8.99 -18.09
C TYR A 242 -3.20 -9.38 -18.93
N LYS A 243 -4.39 -9.37 -18.33
CA LYS A 243 -5.65 -9.68 -19.04
C LYS A 243 -5.92 -8.74 -20.22
N ARG A 244 -5.45 -7.51 -20.14
CA ARG A 244 -5.56 -6.49 -21.19
C ARG A 244 -4.43 -6.57 -22.23
N GLY A 245 -3.45 -7.45 -22.06
CA GLY A 245 -2.28 -7.55 -22.94
C GLY A 245 -1.33 -6.36 -22.85
N LEU A 246 -1.38 -5.59 -21.75
CA LEU A 246 -0.45 -4.48 -21.50
C LEU A 246 0.91 -4.98 -21.00
N ILE A 247 0.90 -6.12 -20.31
CA ILE A 247 2.07 -6.84 -19.83
C ILE A 247 1.90 -8.32 -20.17
N ASP A 248 2.97 -9.02 -20.51
CA ASP A 248 2.96 -10.47 -20.75
C ASP A 248 3.28 -11.25 -19.46
N LEU A 249 3.31 -12.59 -19.54
CA LEU A 249 3.59 -13.43 -18.37
C LEU A 249 5.02 -13.22 -17.83
N GLU A 250 5.99 -12.89 -18.68
CA GLU A 250 7.35 -12.58 -18.25
C GLU A 250 7.38 -11.27 -17.44
N GLY A 251 6.65 -10.25 -17.90
CA GLY A 251 6.48 -9.02 -17.14
C GLY A 251 5.71 -9.22 -15.83
N VAL A 252 4.66 -10.07 -15.80
CA VAL A 252 4.00 -10.47 -14.55
C VAL A 252 5.00 -11.10 -13.58
N LYS A 253 5.81 -12.05 -14.08
CA LYS A 253 6.87 -12.68 -13.27
C LYS A 253 7.84 -11.64 -12.72
N THR A 254 8.24 -10.68 -13.55
CA THR A 254 9.20 -9.63 -13.18
C THR A 254 8.66 -8.75 -12.07
N VAL A 255 7.41 -8.29 -12.16
CA VAL A 255 6.78 -7.48 -11.11
C VAL A 255 6.61 -8.29 -9.82
N GLN A 256 6.18 -9.55 -9.90
CA GLN A 256 6.05 -10.41 -8.71
C GLN A 256 7.41 -10.69 -8.05
N LEU A 257 8.49 -10.90 -8.83
CA LEU A 257 9.85 -11.02 -8.29
C LEU A 257 10.31 -9.73 -7.62
N ALA A 258 9.99 -8.57 -8.16
CA ALA A 258 10.31 -7.30 -7.53
C ALA A 258 9.53 -7.09 -6.22
N MET A 259 8.24 -7.48 -6.16
CA MET A 259 7.48 -7.49 -4.91
C MET A 259 8.13 -8.41 -3.87
N ILE A 260 8.61 -9.60 -4.28
CA ILE A 260 9.32 -10.54 -3.41
C ILE A 260 10.62 -9.90 -2.90
N ALA A 261 11.44 -9.36 -3.79
CA ALA A 261 12.72 -8.73 -3.46
C ALA A 261 12.54 -7.55 -2.50
N HIS A 262 11.52 -6.71 -2.72
CA HIS A 262 11.14 -5.63 -1.81
C HIS A 262 10.85 -6.17 -0.40
N CYS A 263 10.05 -7.23 -0.30
CA CYS A 263 9.69 -7.81 0.99
C CYS A 263 10.89 -8.51 1.68
N GLU A 264 11.79 -9.12 0.91
CA GLU A 264 13.03 -9.72 1.40
C GLU A 264 14.01 -8.68 1.93
N GLN A 265 14.14 -7.54 1.24
CA GLN A 265 15.01 -6.44 1.64
C GLN A 265 14.53 -5.76 2.92
N MET A 266 13.22 -5.49 3.03
CA MET A 266 12.65 -4.85 4.22
C MET A 266 12.57 -5.79 5.42
N GLY A 267 12.34 -7.09 5.20
CA GLY A 267 12.35 -8.12 6.25
C GLY A 267 11.14 -8.13 7.20
N ASP A 268 10.29 -7.11 7.15
CA ASP A 268 9.13 -6.87 8.02
C ASP A 268 7.77 -7.16 7.33
N ARG A 269 7.75 -7.32 6.01
CA ARG A 269 6.53 -7.42 5.19
C ARG A 269 6.48 -8.64 4.28
N VAL A 270 5.29 -8.97 3.79
CA VAL A 270 5.04 -10.15 2.94
C VAL A 270 4.30 -9.77 1.66
N ALA A 271 4.77 -10.27 0.51
CA ALA A 271 4.13 -10.11 -0.79
C ALA A 271 2.94 -11.08 -0.93
N LEU A 272 1.74 -10.55 -1.16
CA LEU A 272 0.56 -11.35 -1.51
C LEU A 272 0.41 -11.36 -3.03
N LEU A 273 0.68 -12.51 -3.62
CA LEU A 273 0.65 -12.73 -5.06
C LEU A 273 -0.64 -13.44 -5.47
N ASP A 274 -1.14 -13.10 -6.65
CA ASP A 274 -2.25 -13.78 -7.30
C ASP A 274 -1.74 -14.65 -8.46
N ALA A 275 -2.35 -15.81 -8.65
CA ALA A 275 -2.10 -16.63 -9.83
C ALA A 275 -2.69 -15.94 -11.09
N PRO A 276 -2.08 -16.11 -12.28
CA PRO A 276 -2.67 -15.62 -13.52
C PRO A 276 -4.10 -16.16 -13.73
N PRO A 277 -5.00 -15.35 -14.33
CA PRO A 277 -6.41 -15.72 -14.49
C PRO A 277 -6.60 -16.88 -15.48
N GLY A 278 -7.69 -17.64 -15.33
CA GLY A 278 -8.09 -18.68 -16.29
C GLY A 278 -7.22 -19.93 -16.29
N LEU A 279 -6.29 -20.07 -15.35
CA LEU A 279 -5.46 -21.26 -15.22
C LEU A 279 -6.20 -22.35 -14.41
N ASN A 280 -6.08 -23.60 -14.84
CA ASN A 280 -6.49 -24.75 -14.03
C ASN A 280 -5.36 -25.15 -13.06
N ALA A 281 -5.62 -26.09 -12.16
CA ALA A 281 -4.66 -26.48 -11.13
C ALA A 281 -3.31 -26.96 -11.70
N GLN A 282 -3.29 -27.72 -12.79
CA GLN A 282 -2.05 -28.18 -13.42
C GLN A 282 -1.25 -27.02 -14.01
N LYS A 283 -1.91 -26.06 -14.64
CA LYS A 283 -1.25 -24.86 -15.19
C LYS A 283 -0.76 -23.94 -14.08
N VAL A 284 -1.48 -23.81 -12.96
CA VAL A 284 -0.99 -23.05 -11.79
C VAL A 284 0.24 -23.72 -11.18
N ARG A 285 0.27 -25.06 -11.13
CA ARG A 285 1.48 -25.80 -10.75
C ARG A 285 2.65 -25.48 -11.68
N ALA A 286 2.43 -25.54 -12.99
CA ALA A 286 3.47 -25.23 -13.98
C ALA A 286 3.95 -23.77 -13.88
N TRP A 287 3.02 -22.82 -13.75
CA TRP A 287 3.33 -21.42 -13.46
C TRP A 287 4.23 -21.33 -12.22
N ARG A 288 3.81 -21.89 -11.09
CA ARG A 288 4.53 -21.81 -9.82
C ARG A 288 5.91 -22.45 -9.86
N MET A 289 6.05 -23.64 -10.44
CA MET A 289 7.26 -24.47 -10.36
C MET A 289 8.21 -24.28 -11.54
N ASP A 290 7.68 -24.12 -12.75
CA ASP A 290 8.46 -24.20 -13.98
C ASP A 290 8.70 -22.80 -14.58
N GLU A 291 7.67 -21.95 -14.61
CA GLU A 291 7.77 -20.62 -15.24
C GLU A 291 8.28 -19.56 -14.26
N ALA A 292 7.57 -19.38 -13.14
CA ALA A 292 7.89 -18.41 -12.10
C ALA A 292 9.09 -18.83 -11.25
N ASN A 293 9.08 -20.10 -10.81
CA ASN A 293 10.10 -20.71 -9.95
C ASN A 293 10.48 -19.85 -8.73
N TYR A 294 9.48 -19.29 -8.05
CA TYR A 294 9.69 -18.51 -6.83
C TYR A 294 10.24 -19.37 -5.69
N ASP A 295 11.04 -18.82 -4.80
CA ASP A 295 11.37 -19.45 -3.52
C ASP A 295 11.63 -18.36 -2.50
N SER A 296 10.62 -18.07 -1.68
CA SER A 296 10.74 -17.03 -0.67
C SER A 296 9.81 -17.28 0.51
N LYS A 297 10.34 -17.05 1.70
CA LYS A 297 9.55 -17.01 2.94
C LYS A 297 8.70 -15.74 3.05
N TYR A 298 9.04 -14.69 2.31
CA TYR A 298 8.35 -13.39 2.32
C TYR A 298 7.28 -13.24 1.23
N ALA A 299 6.80 -14.36 0.68
CA ALA A 299 5.73 -14.34 -0.31
C ALA A 299 4.75 -15.49 -0.14
N VAL A 300 3.53 -15.24 -0.59
CA VAL A 300 2.42 -16.20 -0.67
C VAL A 300 1.73 -16.08 -2.01
N LEU A 301 1.23 -17.19 -2.55
CA LEU A 301 0.45 -17.21 -3.78
C LEU A 301 -0.96 -17.72 -3.49
N TYR A 302 -1.97 -17.00 -3.96
CA TYR A 302 -3.38 -17.36 -3.82
C TYR A 302 -4.02 -17.72 -5.16
N TYR A 303 -4.86 -18.75 -5.11
CA TYR A 303 -5.62 -19.29 -6.25
C TYR A 303 -6.89 -19.96 -5.71
N PRO A 304 -8.00 -20.04 -6.45
CA PRO A 304 -8.33 -19.36 -7.69
C PRO A 304 -8.84 -17.94 -7.46
N TRP A 305 -9.20 -17.26 -8.55
CA TRP A 305 -9.87 -15.98 -8.48
C TRP A 305 -11.26 -16.12 -7.85
N ILE A 306 -11.70 -15.05 -7.19
CA ILE A 306 -13.00 -14.98 -6.53
C ILE A 306 -13.95 -14.13 -7.38
N LYS A 307 -15.23 -14.47 -7.30
CA LYS A 307 -16.30 -13.70 -7.90
C LYS A 307 -16.92 -12.78 -6.85
N VAL A 308 -17.09 -11.51 -7.18
CA VAL A 308 -17.69 -10.49 -6.30
C VAL A 308 -18.74 -9.71 -7.07
N PHE A 309 -19.69 -9.10 -6.37
CA PHE A 309 -20.63 -8.17 -6.98
C PHE A 309 -19.92 -6.85 -7.31
N ASP A 310 -19.96 -6.42 -8.56
CA ASP A 310 -19.43 -5.13 -9.01
C ASP A 310 -20.56 -4.08 -9.05
N PRO A 311 -20.54 -3.08 -8.16
CA PRO A 311 -21.58 -2.06 -8.12
C PRO A 311 -21.59 -1.15 -9.35
N ALA A 312 -20.45 -0.95 -10.03
CA ALA A 312 -20.38 -0.12 -11.24
C ALA A 312 -21.05 -0.82 -12.43
N GLY A 313 -20.71 -2.08 -12.68
CA GLY A 313 -21.30 -2.87 -13.77
C GLY A 313 -22.64 -3.52 -13.44
N GLY A 314 -23.11 -3.46 -12.18
CA GLY A 314 -24.35 -4.10 -11.73
C GLY A 314 -24.37 -5.63 -11.87
N ARG A 315 -23.20 -6.27 -11.97
CA ARG A 315 -23.05 -7.71 -12.24
C ARG A 315 -21.92 -8.31 -11.44
N ASN A 316 -21.92 -9.64 -11.32
CA ASN A 316 -20.80 -10.34 -10.68
C ASN A 316 -19.58 -10.39 -11.61
N THR A 317 -18.42 -9.97 -11.12
CA THR A 317 -17.14 -9.97 -11.84
C THR A 317 -16.09 -10.81 -11.12
N LEU A 318 -15.11 -11.32 -11.85
CA LEU A 318 -13.96 -12.03 -11.28
C LEU A 318 -12.88 -11.02 -10.88
N VAL A 319 -12.34 -11.18 -9.68
CA VAL A 319 -11.27 -10.33 -9.15
C VAL A 319 -10.16 -11.19 -8.53
N PRO A 320 -8.91 -10.71 -8.55
CA PRO A 320 -7.82 -11.35 -7.83
C PRO A 320 -8.09 -11.39 -6.31
N PRO A 321 -7.84 -12.51 -5.63
CA PRO A 321 -8.19 -12.68 -4.22
C PRO A 321 -7.29 -11.93 -3.23
N ALA A 322 -6.04 -11.60 -3.58
CA ALA A 322 -5.05 -11.09 -2.63
C ALA A 322 -5.53 -9.88 -1.81
N GLY A 323 -6.26 -8.94 -2.43
CA GLY A 323 -6.78 -7.78 -1.70
C GLY A 323 -7.82 -8.12 -0.63
N HIS A 324 -8.71 -9.06 -0.92
CA HIS A 324 -9.68 -9.54 0.07
C HIS A 324 -8.96 -10.33 1.18
N ILE A 325 -7.93 -11.09 0.81
CA ILE A 325 -7.17 -11.89 1.74
C ILE A 325 -6.30 -11.04 2.67
N ALA A 326 -5.72 -9.92 2.21
CA ALA A 326 -5.08 -8.94 3.08
C ALA A 326 -6.03 -8.44 4.19
N GLY A 327 -7.31 -8.25 3.85
CA GLY A 327 -8.35 -7.92 4.84
C GLY A 327 -8.62 -9.07 5.81
N VAL A 328 -8.63 -10.31 5.31
CA VAL A 328 -8.79 -11.52 6.14
C VAL A 328 -7.62 -11.67 7.12
N TRP A 329 -6.39 -11.39 6.70
CA TRP A 329 -5.22 -11.39 7.59
C TRP A 329 -5.40 -10.36 8.70
N SER A 330 -5.80 -9.15 8.33
CA SER A 330 -6.04 -8.05 9.28
C SER A 330 -7.08 -8.45 10.34
N ARG A 331 -8.20 -9.05 9.92
CA ARG A 331 -9.22 -9.55 10.85
C ARG A 331 -8.72 -10.69 11.72
N ASN A 332 -8.02 -11.67 11.14
CA ASN A 332 -7.48 -12.78 11.91
C ASN A 332 -6.53 -12.28 13.00
N ASP A 333 -5.67 -11.32 12.68
CA ASP A 333 -4.73 -10.76 13.63
C ASP A 333 -5.43 -10.01 14.75
N ASN A 334 -6.42 -9.18 14.42
CA ASN A 334 -7.21 -8.43 15.40
C ASN A 334 -7.99 -9.37 16.34
N GLU A 335 -8.52 -10.48 15.83
CA GLU A 335 -9.36 -11.39 16.61
C GLU A 335 -8.57 -12.45 17.39
N ARG A 336 -7.41 -12.88 16.86
CA ARG A 336 -6.68 -14.07 17.34
C ARG A 336 -5.17 -13.88 17.45
N GLY A 337 -4.62 -12.80 16.93
CA GLY A 337 -3.19 -12.53 16.87
C GLY A 337 -2.49 -13.17 15.67
N VAL A 338 -1.35 -12.58 15.29
CA VAL A 338 -0.53 -12.93 14.11
C VAL A 338 -0.02 -14.37 14.11
N HIS A 339 0.09 -14.99 15.29
CA HIS A 339 0.53 -16.37 15.47
C HIS A 339 -0.50 -17.39 14.96
N LYS A 340 -1.77 -17.01 14.80
CA LYS A 340 -2.81 -17.87 14.23
C LYS A 340 -2.74 -17.82 12.70
N ALA A 341 -2.77 -18.98 12.05
CA ALA A 341 -2.86 -19.08 10.60
C ALA A 341 -4.15 -18.45 10.03
N PRO A 342 -4.07 -17.53 9.03
CA PRO A 342 -5.24 -16.91 8.38
C PRO A 342 -5.87 -17.83 7.33
N ALA A 343 -6.16 -19.07 7.75
CA ALA A 343 -6.85 -20.08 6.98
C ALA A 343 -8.08 -20.57 7.74
N ASN A 344 -9.00 -21.22 7.02
CA ASN A 344 -10.34 -21.58 7.46
C ASN A 344 -11.26 -20.36 7.71
N GLU A 345 -10.85 -19.19 7.20
CA GLU A 345 -11.55 -17.92 7.31
C GLU A 345 -12.50 -17.69 6.14
N VAL A 346 -13.70 -17.16 6.40
CA VAL A 346 -14.66 -16.80 5.36
C VAL A 346 -14.23 -15.51 4.66
N ILE A 347 -14.26 -15.49 3.33
CA ILE A 347 -14.02 -14.29 2.54
C ILE A 347 -15.35 -13.55 2.37
N ARG A 348 -15.49 -12.40 3.04
CA ARG A 348 -16.68 -11.55 2.94
C ARG A 348 -16.72 -10.89 1.56
N GLY A 349 -17.90 -10.84 0.95
CA GLY A 349 -18.12 -10.27 -0.40
C GLY A 349 -17.88 -11.25 -1.55
N ALA A 350 -17.20 -12.38 -1.33
CA ALA A 350 -17.04 -13.43 -2.32
C ALA A 350 -18.36 -14.20 -2.47
N VAL A 351 -18.89 -14.27 -3.69
CA VAL A 351 -20.14 -14.95 -4.02
C VAL A 351 -19.92 -16.29 -4.71
N ASP A 352 -18.82 -16.43 -5.45
CA ASP A 352 -18.44 -17.68 -6.12
C ASP A 352 -16.91 -17.71 -6.38
N LEU A 353 -16.42 -18.79 -6.95
CA LEU A 353 -15.04 -18.96 -7.41
C LEU A 353 -14.98 -19.04 -8.93
N GLU A 354 -13.83 -18.66 -9.52
CA GLU A 354 -13.56 -18.90 -10.93
C GLU A 354 -13.61 -20.40 -11.27
N ILE A 355 -13.00 -21.22 -10.41
CA ILE A 355 -12.96 -22.67 -10.51
C ILE A 355 -13.15 -23.27 -9.13
N ASN A 356 -13.98 -24.30 -9.02
CA ASN A 356 -14.09 -25.06 -7.77
C ASN A 356 -12.97 -26.09 -7.67
N VAL A 357 -11.95 -25.79 -6.86
CA VAL A 357 -10.80 -26.68 -6.65
C VAL A 357 -11.24 -27.94 -5.90
N SER A 358 -11.00 -29.10 -6.50
CA SER A 358 -11.21 -30.42 -5.90
C SER A 358 -10.13 -30.77 -4.86
N LYS A 359 -10.35 -31.84 -4.10
CA LYS A 359 -9.35 -32.32 -3.13
C LYS A 359 -8.05 -32.73 -3.83
N SER A 360 -8.11 -33.49 -4.91
CA SER A 360 -6.93 -33.97 -5.65
C SER A 360 -6.13 -32.83 -6.28
N GLU A 361 -6.79 -31.79 -6.77
CA GLU A 361 -6.12 -30.59 -7.27
C GLU A 361 -5.45 -29.80 -6.15
N GLN A 362 -6.09 -29.72 -4.98
CA GLN A 362 -5.47 -29.12 -3.81
C GLN A 362 -4.26 -29.93 -3.32
N ASP A 363 -4.34 -31.28 -3.33
CA ASP A 363 -3.24 -32.16 -2.94
C ASP A 363 -2.01 -31.97 -3.86
N LEU A 364 -2.22 -31.52 -5.10
CA LEU A 364 -1.16 -31.14 -6.04
C LEU A 364 -0.55 -29.76 -5.72
N LEU A 365 -1.37 -28.79 -5.34
CA LEU A 365 -1.01 -27.38 -5.20
C LEU A 365 -0.45 -27.01 -3.81
N ASN A 366 -0.97 -27.63 -2.76
CA ASN A 366 -0.61 -27.28 -1.40
C ASN A 366 0.86 -27.61 -1.04
N PRO A 367 1.47 -28.73 -1.48
CA PRO A 367 2.89 -29.02 -1.28
C PRO A 367 3.84 -27.93 -1.78
N ILE A 368 3.46 -27.20 -2.83
CA ILE A 368 4.27 -26.17 -3.49
C ILE A 368 3.91 -24.73 -3.06
N GLY A 369 3.19 -24.59 -1.95
CA GLY A 369 2.90 -23.29 -1.33
C GLY A 369 1.78 -22.49 -1.99
N VAL A 370 0.97 -23.11 -2.87
CA VAL A 370 -0.20 -22.45 -3.47
C VAL A 370 -1.38 -22.55 -2.51
N ASN A 371 -1.82 -21.40 -1.98
CA ASN A 371 -2.91 -21.32 -1.03
C ASN A 371 -4.25 -21.28 -1.75
N CYS A 372 -5.02 -22.37 -1.60
CA CYS A 372 -6.30 -22.52 -2.28
C CYS A 372 -7.44 -21.76 -1.57
N VAL A 373 -8.29 -21.06 -2.31
CA VAL A 373 -9.61 -20.61 -1.86
C VAL A 373 -10.64 -21.67 -2.27
N ARG A 374 -11.50 -22.08 -1.35
CA ARG A 374 -12.47 -23.16 -1.58
C ARG A 374 -13.87 -22.82 -1.13
N SER A 375 -14.85 -23.27 -1.91
CA SER A 375 -16.26 -23.22 -1.54
C SER A 375 -16.64 -24.49 -0.78
N PHE A 376 -17.26 -24.32 0.39
CA PHE A 376 -17.77 -25.41 1.19
C PHE A 376 -19.29 -25.23 1.38
N PRO A 377 -20.12 -26.20 0.96
CA PRO A 377 -21.56 -26.16 1.18
C PRO A 377 -21.89 -25.89 2.67
N GLY A 378 -22.74 -24.89 2.93
CA GLY A 378 -23.13 -24.47 4.29
C GLY A 378 -22.06 -23.74 5.10
N ARG A 379 -20.82 -23.62 4.62
CA ARG A 379 -19.70 -22.96 5.32
C ARG A 379 -19.12 -21.74 4.59
N GLY A 380 -19.59 -21.49 3.37
CA GLY A 380 -19.19 -20.35 2.52
C GLY A 380 -17.86 -20.56 1.80
N ILE A 381 -17.38 -19.48 1.17
CA ILE A 381 -16.08 -19.43 0.51
C ILE A 381 -15.00 -19.11 1.54
N ARG A 382 -13.98 -19.95 1.62
CA ARG A 382 -12.94 -19.87 2.65
C ARG A 382 -11.53 -19.90 2.08
N VAL A 383 -10.63 -19.17 2.73
CA VAL A 383 -9.19 -19.36 2.56
C VAL A 383 -8.82 -20.73 3.13
N TRP A 384 -8.18 -21.58 2.33
CA TRP A 384 -7.91 -22.98 2.67
C TRP A 384 -6.45 -23.36 2.43
N GLY A 385 -5.54 -22.48 2.87
CA GLY A 385 -4.09 -22.63 2.87
C GLY A 385 -3.43 -21.48 3.63
N ALA A 386 -2.30 -21.73 4.27
CA ALA A 386 -1.49 -20.72 4.97
C ALA A 386 0.01 -21.01 4.87
N ARG A 387 0.47 -21.39 3.67
CA ARG A 387 1.87 -21.67 3.36
C ARG A 387 2.53 -20.50 2.65
N THR A 388 3.82 -20.31 2.91
CA THR A 388 4.68 -19.41 2.13
C THR A 388 5.12 -20.11 0.85
N LEU A 389 5.84 -19.39 0.00
CA LEU A 389 6.49 -19.94 -1.18
C LEU A 389 7.83 -20.62 -0.88
N SER A 390 8.24 -20.71 0.39
CA SER A 390 9.56 -21.22 0.77
C SER A 390 9.68 -22.73 0.63
N SER A 391 10.83 -23.18 0.12
CA SER A 391 11.27 -24.58 0.15
C SER A 391 11.75 -25.03 1.55
N ASP A 392 12.11 -24.10 2.43
CA ASP A 392 12.58 -24.38 3.79
C ASP A 392 11.42 -24.80 4.71
N PRO A 393 11.44 -26.02 5.29
CA PRO A 393 10.44 -26.47 6.25
C PRO A 393 10.27 -25.57 7.48
N ALA A 394 11.30 -24.83 7.90
CA ALA A 394 11.22 -23.90 9.02
C ALA A 394 10.29 -22.70 8.72
N TRP A 395 10.27 -22.25 7.46
CA TRP A 395 9.50 -21.09 7.00
C TRP A 395 8.27 -21.44 6.17
N ARG A 396 7.90 -22.73 6.12
CA ARG A 396 6.74 -23.24 5.38
C ARG A 396 5.44 -22.50 5.68
N TYR A 397 5.21 -22.09 6.92
CA TYR A 397 3.93 -21.56 7.37
C TYR A 397 3.94 -20.04 7.48
N LEU A 398 2.91 -19.42 6.93
CA LEU A 398 2.73 -17.97 6.88
C LEU A 398 2.68 -17.34 8.29
N ASN A 399 1.90 -17.93 9.20
CA ASN A 399 1.79 -17.39 10.56
C ASN A 399 3.11 -17.45 11.33
N VAL A 400 3.98 -18.40 11.00
CA VAL A 400 5.32 -18.46 11.59
C VAL A 400 6.17 -17.30 11.08
N ARG A 401 6.24 -17.08 9.76
CA ARG A 401 7.00 -15.95 9.20
C ARG A 401 6.47 -14.60 9.70
N ARG A 402 5.14 -14.41 9.70
CA ARG A 402 4.53 -13.16 10.18
C ARG A 402 4.74 -12.94 11.68
N LEU A 403 4.73 -14.00 12.49
CA LEU A 403 5.08 -13.90 13.91
C LEU A 403 6.53 -13.44 14.08
N PHE A 404 7.48 -13.98 13.31
CA PHE A 404 8.87 -13.53 13.37
C PHE A 404 9.02 -12.06 12.96
N ASN A 405 8.38 -11.62 11.86
CA ASN A 405 8.40 -10.20 11.47
C ASN A 405 7.88 -9.31 12.61
N TYR A 406 6.75 -9.68 13.23
CA TYR A 406 6.19 -8.94 14.35
C TYR A 406 7.14 -8.89 15.57
N LEU A 407 7.78 -10.00 15.92
CA LEU A 407 8.72 -10.05 17.05
C LEU A 407 9.99 -9.23 16.77
N GLU A 408 10.59 -9.41 15.59
CA GLU A 408 11.79 -8.70 15.13
C GLU A 408 11.55 -7.18 15.16
N GLU A 409 10.46 -6.71 14.57
CA GLU A 409 10.13 -5.28 14.49
C GLU A 409 9.76 -4.68 15.85
N SER A 410 8.99 -5.41 16.68
CA SER A 410 8.68 -4.93 18.04
C SER A 410 9.94 -4.80 18.90
N ILE A 411 10.86 -5.76 18.80
CA ILE A 411 12.13 -5.70 19.53
C ILE A 411 12.99 -4.56 19.00
N LEU A 412 13.08 -4.38 17.68
CA LEU A 412 13.83 -3.28 17.07
C LEU A 412 13.36 -1.92 17.57
N LEU A 413 12.05 -1.62 17.50
CA LEU A 413 11.50 -0.34 17.96
C LEU A 413 11.57 -0.19 19.48
N GLY A 414 11.29 -1.26 20.22
CA GLY A 414 11.30 -1.26 21.69
C GLY A 414 12.70 -1.17 22.33
N THR A 415 13.77 -1.39 21.56
CA THR A 415 15.16 -1.36 22.05
C THR A 415 16.01 -0.23 21.49
N GLN A 416 15.42 0.75 20.80
CA GLN A 416 16.14 1.92 20.27
C GLN A 416 16.94 2.70 21.34
N TRP A 417 16.46 2.69 22.59
CA TRP A 417 17.14 3.34 23.73
C TRP A 417 18.51 2.74 24.06
N VAL A 418 18.84 1.54 23.57
CA VAL A 418 20.14 0.87 23.80
C VAL A 418 21.28 1.59 23.08
N VAL A 419 20.98 2.30 21.99
CA VAL A 419 21.99 2.98 21.17
C VAL A 419 22.63 4.12 21.98
N PHE A 420 23.97 4.18 21.96
CA PHE A 420 24.80 5.13 22.72
C PHE A 420 24.81 4.95 24.26
N GLU A 421 24.23 3.87 24.78
CA GLU A 421 24.38 3.52 26.20
C GLU A 421 25.77 2.91 26.48
N PRO A 422 26.30 3.01 27.71
CA PRO A 422 27.53 2.34 28.10
C PRO A 422 27.43 0.81 27.91
N ASN A 423 28.34 0.24 27.11
CA ASN A 423 28.38 -1.20 26.85
C ASN A 423 28.95 -1.96 28.06
N ASP A 424 28.09 -2.26 29.04
CA ASP A 424 28.44 -2.93 30.29
C ASP A 424 27.42 -4.02 30.70
N ASP A 425 27.72 -4.77 31.76
CA ASP A 425 26.83 -5.82 32.27
C ASP A 425 25.43 -5.30 32.66
N ARG A 426 25.28 -4.00 33.00
CA ARG A 426 23.99 -3.40 33.37
C ARG A 426 23.12 -3.16 32.14
N LEU A 427 23.71 -2.74 31.03
CA LEU A 427 23.04 -2.62 29.74
C LEU A 427 22.53 -3.99 29.30
N TRP A 428 23.41 -5.01 29.29
CA TRP A 428 23.04 -6.37 28.88
C TRP A 428 21.93 -6.97 29.74
N ALA A 429 21.98 -6.77 31.06
CA ALA A 429 20.93 -7.19 31.96
C ALA A 429 19.59 -6.48 31.69
N SER A 430 19.64 -5.20 31.28
CA SER A 430 18.44 -4.44 30.93
C SER A 430 17.84 -4.89 29.59
N ILE A 431 18.66 -5.11 28.57
CA ILE A 431 18.24 -5.71 27.28
C ILE A 431 17.53 -7.05 27.53
N ARG A 432 18.20 -7.96 28.24
CA ARG A 432 17.66 -9.28 28.56
C ARG A 432 16.33 -9.19 29.31
N ARG A 433 16.23 -8.31 30.31
CA ARG A 433 15.00 -8.12 31.11
C ARG A 433 13.82 -7.65 30.25
N ASN A 434 14.01 -6.65 29.40
CA ASN A 434 12.93 -6.11 28.56
C ASN A 434 12.44 -7.12 27.53
N ILE A 435 13.36 -7.76 26.81
CA ILE A 435 13.00 -8.75 25.79
C ILE A 435 12.36 -9.98 26.43
N THR A 436 12.87 -10.44 27.57
CA THR A 436 12.25 -11.54 28.34
C THR A 436 10.82 -11.19 28.77
N GLY A 437 10.60 -9.94 29.23
CA GLY A 437 9.26 -9.46 29.60
C GLY A 437 8.28 -9.55 28.42
N PHE A 438 8.68 -9.04 27.26
CA PHE A 438 7.90 -9.07 26.03
C PHE A 438 7.59 -10.51 25.57
N LEU A 439 8.60 -11.37 25.46
CA LEU A 439 8.41 -12.76 25.02
C LEU A 439 7.58 -13.58 26.01
N THR A 440 7.67 -13.27 27.31
CA THR A 440 6.78 -13.86 28.34
C THR A 440 5.33 -13.48 28.08
N GLU A 441 5.05 -12.25 27.69
CA GLU A 441 3.70 -11.82 27.32
C GLU A 441 3.21 -12.56 26.07
N GLN A 442 4.05 -12.68 25.03
CA GLN A 442 3.69 -13.40 23.80
C GLN A 442 3.43 -14.89 24.07
N TRP A 443 4.21 -15.52 24.94
CA TRP A 443 3.97 -16.88 25.40
C TRP A 443 2.64 -17.01 26.16
N ARG A 444 2.33 -16.10 27.09
CA ARG A 444 1.04 -16.08 27.81
C ARG A 444 -0.15 -15.90 26.88
N ARG A 445 0.02 -15.16 25.78
CA ARG A 445 -0.99 -14.99 24.72
C ARG A 445 -1.12 -16.22 23.80
N GLY A 446 -0.30 -17.25 23.98
CA GLY A 446 -0.33 -18.48 23.20
C GLY A 446 0.40 -18.40 21.86
N ALA A 447 1.21 -17.37 21.63
CA ALA A 447 1.97 -17.22 20.38
C ALA A 447 3.20 -18.15 20.33
N LEU A 448 3.76 -18.48 21.50
CA LEU A 448 4.93 -19.34 21.64
C LEU A 448 4.54 -20.70 22.25
N PHE A 449 5.15 -21.76 21.75
CA PHE A 449 4.92 -23.14 22.15
C PHE A 449 5.86 -23.55 23.29
N GLY A 450 5.31 -24.12 24.36
CA GLY A 450 6.07 -24.62 25.50
C GLY A 450 5.22 -24.58 26.76
N ARG A 451 5.45 -25.51 27.69
CA ARG A 451 4.75 -25.54 28.99
C ARG A 451 5.32 -24.51 29.96
N THR A 452 6.57 -24.11 29.75
CA THR A 452 7.27 -23.10 30.54
C THR A 452 7.91 -22.06 29.62
N PRO A 453 8.20 -20.84 30.11
CA PRO A 453 8.91 -19.83 29.32
C PRO A 453 10.25 -20.32 28.76
N ALA A 454 10.99 -21.13 29.53
CA ALA A 454 12.30 -21.66 29.14
C ALA A 454 12.23 -22.69 28.00
N GLU A 455 11.10 -23.39 27.84
CA GLU A 455 10.84 -24.24 26.66
C GLU A 455 10.42 -23.39 25.44
N ALA A 456 9.80 -22.23 25.68
CA ALA A 456 9.21 -21.39 24.65
C ALA A 456 10.19 -20.41 24.02
N PHE A 457 11.14 -19.87 24.78
CA PHE A 457 12.14 -18.93 24.28
C PHE A 457 13.38 -18.85 25.17
N TYR A 458 14.47 -18.29 24.63
CA TYR A 458 15.64 -17.87 25.39
C TYR A 458 16.12 -16.49 24.92
N VAL A 459 16.79 -15.77 25.83
CA VAL A 459 17.41 -14.47 25.56
C VAL A 459 18.80 -14.46 26.18
N LYS A 460 19.84 -14.42 25.36
CA LYS A 460 21.23 -14.41 25.78
C LYS A 460 21.90 -13.08 25.42
N CYS A 461 22.39 -12.39 26.43
CA CYS A 461 23.15 -11.14 26.32
C CYS A 461 24.03 -11.07 27.56
N ASP A 462 25.25 -11.57 27.44
CA ASP A 462 26.22 -11.76 28.52
C ASP A 462 27.65 -11.73 27.97
N ARG A 463 28.63 -12.00 28.84
CA ARG A 463 30.06 -11.99 28.50
C ARG A 463 30.45 -13.08 27.49
N GLU A 464 29.67 -14.16 27.36
CA GLU A 464 30.00 -15.22 26.41
C GLU A 464 29.75 -14.79 24.97
N ASN A 465 28.68 -14.01 24.72
CA ASN A 465 28.40 -13.45 23.40
C ASN A 465 28.82 -11.98 23.22
N ASN A 466 29.30 -11.33 24.27
CA ASN A 466 29.90 -9.98 24.25
C ASN A 466 31.29 -9.98 24.90
N PRO A 467 32.29 -10.62 24.29
CA PRO A 467 33.66 -10.60 24.78
C PRO A 467 34.29 -9.21 24.59
N GLN A 468 35.46 -8.97 25.19
CA GLN A 468 36.12 -7.65 25.18
C GLN A 468 36.34 -7.12 23.75
N GLU A 469 36.64 -8.00 22.80
CA GLU A 469 36.83 -7.62 21.40
C GLU A 469 35.56 -7.04 20.77
N SER A 470 34.38 -7.54 21.14
CA SER A 470 33.08 -7.00 20.67
C SER A 470 32.78 -5.64 21.32
N ILE A 471 33.11 -5.50 22.60
CA ILE A 471 32.98 -4.24 23.35
C ILE A 471 33.88 -3.16 22.75
N ASP A 472 35.12 -3.50 22.42
CA ASP A 472 36.09 -2.59 21.81
C ASP A 472 35.66 -2.14 20.41
N LEU A 473 34.87 -2.97 19.70
CA LEU A 473 34.21 -2.63 18.43
C LEU A 473 32.91 -1.83 18.61
N GLY A 474 32.48 -1.58 19.85
CA GLY A 474 31.23 -0.89 20.16
C GLY A 474 29.97 -1.69 19.83
N GLN A 475 30.07 -3.03 19.77
CA GLN A 475 28.96 -3.92 19.42
C GLN A 475 28.34 -4.57 20.65
N VAL A 476 27.01 -4.74 20.63
CA VAL A 476 26.28 -5.55 21.58
C VAL A 476 25.49 -6.61 20.81
N VAL A 477 25.74 -7.88 21.13
CA VAL A 477 25.07 -9.03 20.55
C VAL A 477 24.07 -9.60 21.57
N CYS A 478 22.81 -9.65 21.18
CA CYS A 478 21.76 -10.36 21.92
C CYS A 478 21.22 -11.49 21.03
N GLU A 479 21.37 -12.73 21.50
CA GLU A 479 20.84 -13.91 20.82
C GLU A 479 19.46 -14.25 21.39
N ILE A 480 18.49 -14.44 20.51
CA ILE A 480 17.11 -14.69 20.87
C ILE A 480 16.62 -15.90 20.09
N GLY A 481 16.13 -16.91 20.80
CA GLY A 481 15.45 -18.05 20.19
C GLY A 481 14.02 -18.13 20.66
N VAL A 482 13.09 -18.45 19.75
CA VAL A 482 11.66 -18.61 20.04
C VAL A 482 11.11 -19.87 19.39
N ALA A 483 10.17 -20.53 20.07
CA ALA A 483 9.45 -21.69 19.57
C ALA A 483 8.04 -21.27 19.11
N PRO A 484 7.79 -21.05 17.82
CA PRO A 484 6.47 -20.62 17.34
C PRO A 484 5.45 -21.75 17.36
N VAL A 485 4.18 -21.42 17.58
CA VAL A 485 3.08 -22.39 17.40
C VAL A 485 2.87 -22.70 15.91
N LYS A 486 3.00 -23.99 15.54
CA LYS A 486 2.73 -24.47 14.18
C LYS A 486 1.27 -24.90 14.02
N PRO A 487 0.60 -24.63 12.89
CA PRO A 487 -0.79 -25.00 12.69
C PRO A 487 -0.96 -26.52 12.47
N ALA A 488 -2.04 -27.08 13.00
CA ALA A 488 -2.47 -28.45 12.72
C ALA A 488 -3.20 -28.51 11.36
N GLU A 489 -2.44 -28.70 10.28
CA GLU A 489 -2.97 -28.75 8.91
C GLU A 489 -3.67 -30.07 8.58
N PHE A 490 -3.21 -31.18 9.16
CA PHE A 490 -3.77 -32.51 8.95
C PHE A 490 -4.28 -33.07 10.27
N VAL A 491 -5.56 -33.45 10.30
CA VAL A 491 -6.19 -34.13 11.45
C VAL A 491 -6.60 -35.53 10.97
N ILE A 492 -5.96 -36.55 11.52
CA ILE A 492 -6.14 -37.95 11.11
C ILE A 492 -6.91 -38.67 12.22
N PHE A 493 -8.16 -39.03 11.95
CA PHE A 493 -8.95 -39.91 12.82
C PHE A 493 -8.73 -41.36 12.39
N GLN A 494 -8.15 -42.18 13.25
CA GLN A 494 -7.99 -43.61 13.03
C GLN A 494 -9.13 -44.34 13.75
N LEU A 495 -10.04 -44.94 12.99
CA LEU A 495 -11.13 -45.75 13.53
C LEU A 495 -10.74 -47.22 13.44
N SER A 496 -10.77 -47.93 14.57
CA SER A 496 -10.68 -49.38 14.61
C SER A 496 -11.98 -49.96 15.16
N GLN A 497 -12.38 -51.10 14.63
CA GLN A 497 -13.42 -51.91 15.27
C GLN A 497 -12.76 -52.70 16.40
N PHE A 498 -13.20 -52.48 17.63
CA PHE A 498 -12.77 -53.31 18.76
C PHE A 498 -13.66 -54.57 18.83
N SER A 499 -13.04 -55.74 18.88
CA SER A 499 -13.73 -57.01 19.19
C SER A 499 -13.70 -57.23 20.70
N ASP A 500 -14.87 -57.39 21.33
CA ASP A 500 -15.05 -57.63 22.77
C ASP A 500 -14.46 -58.98 23.24
N SER A 501 -13.13 -59.08 23.29
CA SER A 501 -12.46 -60.21 23.90
C SER A 501 -11.15 -59.87 24.63
N THR A 502 -10.87 -58.59 24.87
CA THR A 502 -9.78 -58.21 25.78
C THR A 502 -10.31 -57.23 26.82
N SER A 503 -10.74 -57.85 27.91
CA SER A 503 -11.02 -57.26 29.22
C SER A 503 -10.09 -56.10 29.56
N LEU A 504 -10.71 -55.02 30.04
CA LEU A 504 -10.17 -54.03 30.97
C LEU A 504 -9.22 -54.68 32.00
N VAL A 505 -7.91 -54.63 31.76
CA VAL A 505 -6.82 -54.62 32.76
C VAL A 505 -5.63 -53.98 32.03
N SER A 506 -5.17 -52.78 32.35
CA SER A 506 -4.29 -52.55 33.50
C SER A 506 -4.14 -51.05 33.80
N GLU A 507 -4.29 -50.73 35.09
CA GLU A 507 -3.83 -49.59 35.92
C GLU A 507 -3.65 -48.20 35.33
#